data_AF-A0A3D2B1D2-F1
#
_entry.id   AF-A0A3D2B1D2-F1
#
_cell.length_a   1.000
_cell.length_b   1.000
_cell.length_c   1.000
_cell.angle_alpha   90.00
_cell.angle_beta   90.00
_cell.angle_gamma   90.00
#
_symmetry.space_group_name_H-M   'P 1'
#
loop_
_entity.id
_entity.type
_entity.pdbx_description
1 polymer ?
#
loop_
_entity_poly.entity_id
_entity_poly.type
_entity_poly.pdbx_seq_one_letter_code
_entity_poly.pdbx_strand_id
1 'polypeptide(L)'
;MAPRPRRPLHKDETSLRRAAGLLLLYPLDGNPHILLTERAGTLPRHGGQISLPGGTLEPSETAETAALREAFEECGVRPDTVRVLGRLTP
;
A
#
# COMPACT_ATOMS: atom_id res chain seq x y z
N MET A 1 10.74 -18.64 -6.68
CA MET A 1 10.47 -19.35 -5.41
C MET A 1 9.50 -18.46 -4.62
N ALA A 2 8.22 -18.81 -4.55
CA ALA A 2 7.26 -17.99 -3.81
C ALA A 2 7.60 -18.03 -2.30
N PRO A 3 7.55 -16.90 -1.57
CA PRO A 3 7.80 -16.90 -0.14
C PRO A 3 6.80 -17.84 0.56
N ARG A 4 7.28 -18.59 1.56
CA ARG A 4 6.39 -19.37 2.42
C ARG A 4 5.45 -18.39 3.15
N PRO A 5 4.12 -18.59 3.09
CA PRO A 5 3.19 -17.78 3.86
C PRO A 5 3.62 -17.80 5.33
N ARG A 6 3.75 -16.62 5.94
CA ARG A 6 3.97 -16.55 7.39
C ARG A 6 2.80 -17.26 8.07
N ARG A 7 3.10 -18.04 9.11
CA ARG A 7 2.08 -18.66 9.96
C ARG A 7 1.02 -17.59 10.28
N PRO A 8 -0.28 -17.86 10.08
CA PRO A 8 -1.31 -16.86 10.30
C PRO A 8 -1.17 -16.30 11.72
N LEU A 9 -1.24 -14.98 11.82
CA LEU A 9 -1.28 -14.31 13.11
C LEU A 9 -2.54 -14.81 13.83
N HIS A 10 -2.38 -15.66 14.85
CA HIS A 10 -3.44 -15.97 15.80
C HIS A 10 -3.67 -14.78 16.75
N LYS A 11 -3.87 -13.59 16.19
CA LYS A 11 -4.50 -12.47 16.89
C LYS A 11 -5.96 -12.48 16.48
N ASP A 12 -6.83 -12.20 17.42
CA ASP A 12 -8.24 -11.94 17.13
C ASP A 12 -8.31 -10.91 15.99
N GLU A 13 -8.79 -11.34 14.81
CA GLU A 13 -8.81 -10.51 13.60
C GLU A 13 -9.57 -9.21 13.83
N THR A 14 -10.50 -9.22 14.79
CA THR A 14 -11.27 -8.04 15.21
C THR A 14 -10.42 -6.96 15.90
N SER A 15 -9.21 -7.30 16.38
CA SER A 15 -8.29 -6.37 17.05
C SER A 15 -7.25 -5.73 16.13
N LEU A 16 -7.18 -6.14 14.86
CA LEU A 16 -6.17 -5.64 13.92
C LEU A 16 -6.65 -4.38 13.20
N ARG A 17 -5.79 -3.36 13.15
CA ARG A 17 -6.03 -2.18 12.32
C ARG A 17 -5.86 -2.57 10.85
N ARG A 18 -6.94 -2.48 10.07
CA ARG A 18 -6.92 -2.76 8.63
C ARG A 18 -6.19 -1.65 7.88
N ALA A 19 -5.35 -2.04 6.93
CA ALA A 19 -4.57 -1.14 6.09
C ALA A 19 -4.51 -1.67 4.65
N ALA A 20 -4.21 -0.78 3.71
CA ALA A 20 -3.98 -1.13 2.31
C ALA A 20 -2.77 -0.37 1.77
N GLY A 21 -2.06 -1.01 0.85
CA GLY A 21 -0.93 -0.40 0.13
C GLY A 21 -1.03 -0.68 -1.36
N LEU A 22 -0.50 0.24 -2.16
CA LEU A 22 -0.54 0.18 -3.62
C LEU A 22 0.82 -0.26 -4.18
N LEU A 23 0.87 -1.44 -4.82
CA LEU A 23 1.98 -1.81 -5.70
C LEU A 23 1.75 -1.22 -7.09
N LEU A 24 2.12 0.04 -7.28
CA LEU A 24 1.94 0.74 -8.55
C LEU A 24 3.03 0.34 -9.54
N LEU A 25 2.64 -0.21 -10.68
CA LEU A 25 3.51 -0.47 -11.83
C LEU A 25 3.39 0.67 -12.84
N TYR A 26 4.51 1.25 -13.25
CA TYR A 26 4.53 2.28 -14.29
C TYR A 26 5.74 2.12 -15.23
N PRO A 27 5.62 2.49 -16.52
CA PRO A 27 6.74 2.45 -17.44
C PRO A 27 7.66 3.67 -17.22
N LEU A 28 8.97 3.42 -17.24
CA LEU A 28 10.00 4.46 -17.32
C LEU A 28 11.15 3.90 -18.16
N ASP A 29 11.59 4.64 -19.17
CA ASP A 29 12.64 4.24 -20.11
C ASP A 29 12.45 2.83 -20.68
N GLY A 30 11.20 2.50 -21.06
CA GLY A 30 10.82 1.22 -21.64
C GLY A 30 10.76 0.04 -20.66
N ASN A 31 11.00 0.26 -19.36
CA ASN A 31 11.03 -0.78 -18.35
C ASN A 31 9.94 -0.57 -17.28
N PRO A 32 9.38 -1.66 -16.70
CA PRO A 32 8.44 -1.55 -15.60
C PRO A 32 9.15 -1.18 -14.30
N HIS A 33 8.60 -0.20 -13.61
CA HIS A 33 9.08 0.30 -12.32
C HIS A 33 7.98 0.22 -11.27
N ILE A 34 8.40 0.25 -9.99
CA ILE A 34 7.50 0.32 -8.85
C ILE A 34 7.68 1.65 -8.11
N LEU A 35 6.57 2.22 -7.65
CA LEU A 35 6.59 3.40 -6.79
C LEU A 35 6.86 2.98 -5.34
N LEU A 36 7.85 3.61 -4.73
CA LEU A 36 8.18 3.46 -3.31
C LEU A 36 8.22 4.84 -2.66
N THR A 37 7.87 4.90 -1.38
CA THR A 37 7.92 6.10 -0.55
C THR A 37 8.96 5.93 0.55
N GLU A 38 9.65 7.01 0.89
CA GLU A 38 10.38 7.10 2.16
C GLU A 38 9.48 7.82 3.16
N ARG A 39 9.14 7.15 4.26
CA ARG A 39 8.30 7.75 5.30
C ARG A 39 9.06 8.90 5.95
N ALA A 40 8.39 10.04 6.15
CA ALA A 40 8.98 11.20 6.82
C ALA A 40 9.69 10.80 8.13
N GLY A 41 10.97 11.16 8.27
CA GLY A 41 11.80 10.76 9.41
C GLY A 41 11.27 11.23 10.77
N THR A 42 10.38 12.22 10.77
CA THR A 42 9.72 12.76 11.97
C THR A 42 8.54 11.92 12.48
N LEU A 43 8.14 10.87 11.74
CA LEU A 43 7.03 10.01 12.14
C LEU A 43 7.39 9.18 13.39
N PRO A 44 6.51 9.14 14.42
CA PRO A 44 6.77 8.44 15.68
C PRO A 44 6.89 6.91 15.53
N ARG A 45 6.50 6.36 14.38
CA ARG A 45 6.70 4.96 14.01
C ARG A 45 7.13 4.87 12.56
N HIS A 46 8.14 4.04 12.28
CA HIS A 46 8.62 3.72 10.93
C HIS A 46 9.19 4.89 10.10
N GLY A 47 9.63 5.99 10.73
CA GLY A 47 10.32 7.08 10.01
C GLY A 47 11.58 6.60 9.28
N GLY A 48 11.81 7.12 8.07
CA GLY A 48 12.93 6.74 7.19
C GLY A 48 12.83 5.36 6.55
N GLN A 49 11.74 4.62 6.76
CA GLN A 49 11.55 3.32 6.13
C GLN A 49 11.02 3.48 4.70
N ILE A 50 11.51 2.62 3.82
CA ILE A 50 10.97 2.45 2.47
C ILE A 50 9.70 1.62 2.54
N SER A 51 8.64 2.13 1.94
CA SER A 51 7.32 1.50 1.90
C SER A 51 6.65 1.63 0.53
N LEU A 52 5.59 0.86 0.30
CA LEU A 52 4.60 1.20 -0.73
C LEU A 52 3.75 2.37 -0.22
N PRO A 53 3.22 3.23 -1.12
CA PRO A 53 2.17 4.18 -0.75
C PRO A 53 1.00 3.44 -0.12
N GLY A 54 0.50 3.92 1.01
CA GLY A 54 -0.57 3.23 1.71
C GLY A 54 -0.73 3.60 3.17
N GLY A 55 -1.88 3.23 3.71
CA GLY A 55 -2.29 3.64 5.03
C GLY A 55 -3.49 2.88 5.55
N THR A 56 -4.17 3.49 6.52
CA THR A 56 -5.27 2.84 7.24
C THR A 56 -6.54 2.88 6.39
N LEU A 57 -7.35 1.80 6.44
CA LEU A 57 -8.71 1.86 5.91
C LEU A 57 -9.60 2.74 6.79
N GLU A 58 -10.24 3.73 6.20
CA GLU A 58 -11.30 4.50 6.84
C GLU A 58 -12.65 3.76 6.84
N PRO A 59 -13.62 4.18 7.67
CA PRO A 59 -14.97 3.61 7.64
C PRO A 59 -15.57 3.67 6.23
N SER A 60 -16.14 2.56 5.78
CA SER A 60 -16.76 2.39 4.45
C SER A 60 -15.80 2.30 3.26
N GLU A 61 -14.48 2.33 3.46
CA GLU A 61 -13.53 2.14 2.36
C GLU A 61 -13.35 0.65 1.99
N THR A 62 -13.16 0.42 0.69
CA THR A 62 -12.54 -0.80 0.21
C THR A 62 -11.01 -0.69 0.29
N ALA A 63 -10.29 -1.81 0.21
CA ALA A 63 -8.84 -1.79 0.20
C ALA A 63 -8.28 -1.00 -1.00
N GLU A 64 -8.93 -1.10 -2.17
CA GLU A 64 -8.57 -0.34 -3.37
C GLU A 64 -8.78 1.16 -3.15
N THR A 65 -9.95 1.55 -2.62
CA THR A 65 -10.26 2.96 -2.38
C THR A 65 -9.25 3.59 -1.42
N ALA A 66 -8.95 2.89 -0.31
CA ALA A 66 -7.95 3.34 0.66
C ALA A 66 -6.56 3.45 0.03
N ALA A 67 -6.10 2.45 -0.70
CA ALA A 67 -4.78 2.46 -1.34
C ALA A 67 -4.63 3.58 -2.39
N LEU A 68 -5.69 3.86 -3.17
CA LEU A 68 -5.70 4.94 -4.16
C LEU A 68 -5.75 6.32 -3.51
N ARG A 69 -6.55 6.49 -2.44
CA ARG A 69 -6.59 7.74 -1.65
C ARG A 69 -5.21 8.06 -1.07
N GLU A 70 -4.58 7.10 -0.40
CA GLU A 70 -3.26 7.26 0.21
C GLU A 70 -2.18 7.54 -0.85
N ALA A 71 -2.20 6.85 -2.01
CA ALA A 71 -1.27 7.13 -3.10
C ALA A 71 -1.45 8.54 -3.69
N PHE A 72 -2.67 9.08 -3.70
CA PHE A 72 -2.92 10.45 -4.09
C PHE A 72 -2.40 11.45 -3.05
N GLU A 73 -2.68 11.22 -1.76
CA GLU A 73 -2.24 12.09 -0.66
C GLU A 73 -0.71 12.13 -0.50
N GLU A 74 -0.05 10.97 -0.58
CA GLU A 74 1.40 10.87 -0.35
C GLU A 74 2.23 11.22 -1.60
N CYS A 75 1.73 10.89 -2.80
CA CYS A 75 2.53 10.95 -4.04
C CYS A 75 1.87 11.75 -5.18
N GLY A 76 0.63 12.22 -5.02
CA GLY A 76 -0.11 12.92 -6.07
C GLY A 76 -0.61 12.01 -7.20
N VAL A 77 -0.60 10.69 -7.03
CA VAL A 77 -1.08 9.74 -8.04
C VAL A 77 -2.60 9.83 -8.14
N ARG A 78 -3.10 10.40 -9.23
CA ARG A 78 -4.53 10.58 -9.46
C ARG A 78 -5.24 9.22 -9.62
N PRO A 79 -6.31 8.93 -8.85
CA PRO A 79 -6.99 7.63 -8.95
C PRO A 79 -7.53 7.30 -10.35
N ASP A 80 -7.94 8.32 -11.12
CA ASP A 80 -8.46 8.14 -12.48
C ASP A 80 -7.41 7.76 -13.53
N THR A 81 -6.11 7.83 -13.19
CA THR A 81 -5.02 7.39 -14.07
C THR A 81 -4.54 5.97 -13.76
N VAL A 82 -5.07 5.34 -12.71
CA VAL A 82 -4.66 4.02 -12.25
C VAL A 82 -5.70 2.97 -12.65
N ARG A 83 -5.25 1.93 -13.35
CA ARG A 83 -6.08 0.74 -13.61
C ARG A 83 -5.73 -0.36 -12.60
N VAL A 84 -6.67 -0.67 -11.70
CA VAL A 84 -6.52 -1.75 -10.73
C VAL A 84 -6.59 -3.11 -11.43
N LEU A 85 -5.56 -3.93 -11.27
CA LEU A 85 -5.48 -5.28 -11.87
C LEU A 85 -6.03 -6.38 -10.94
N GLY A 86 -6.00 -6.17 -9.63
CA GLY A 86 -6.47 -7.12 -8.63
C GLY A 86 -5.83 -6.92 -7.26
N ARG A 87 -6.19 -7.77 -6.31
CA ARG A 87 -5.62 -7.81 -4.94
C ARG A 87 -4.63 -8.96 -4.81
N LEU A 88 -3.57 -8.74 -4.04
CA LEU A 88 -2.66 -9.81 -3.58
C LEU A 88 -3.15 -10.40 -2.26
N THR A 89 -2.56 -11.52 -1.84
CA THR A 89 -2.84 -12.14 -0.54
C THR A 89 -2.45 -11.19 0.61
N PRO A 90 -3.35 -10.91 1.58
CA PRO A 90 -3.04 -10.10 2.76
C PRO A 90 -1.98 -10.71 3.69
#